data_AF-A0A9E2I3M2-F1
#
_entry.id   AF-A0A9E2I3M2-F1
#
_cell.length_a   1.000
_cell.length_b   1.000
_cell.length_c   1.000
_cell.angle_alpha   90.00
_cell.angle_beta   90.00
_cell.angle_gamma   90.00
#
_symmetry.space_group_name_H-M   'P 1'
#
loop_
_entity.id
_entity.type
_entity.pdbx_description
1 polymer ?
#
loop_
_entity_poly.entity_id
_entity_poly.type
_entity_poly.pdbx_seq_one_letter_code
_entity_poly.pdbx_strand_id
1 'polypeptide(L)' 'MTATYLYAIIPTKYEIVFDVASENEDDYQVYTIPHNNLAAVVSASPLADYKGLKRDEAAQYLV' A
#
# COMPACT_ATOMS: atom_id res chain seq x y z
N MET A 1 -17.18 6.51 0.84
CA MET A 1 -16.49 5.26 1.19
C MET A 1 -15.02 5.46 0.88
N THR A 2 -14.15 5.28 1.85
CA THR A 2 -12.69 5.35 1.65
C THR A 2 -12.25 4.09 0.90
N ALA A 3 -11.55 4.25 -0.22
CA ALA A 3 -11.03 3.10 -0.97
C ALA A 3 -9.81 2.51 -0.25
N THR A 4 -9.45 1.27 -0.56
CA THR A 4 -8.26 0.61 0.00
C THR A 4 -7.28 0.33 -1.13
N TYR A 5 -6.05 0.80 -0.98
CA TYR A 5 -4.98 0.47 -1.92
C TYR A 5 -4.29 -0.81 -1.47
N LEU A 6 -4.07 -1.76 -2.39
CA LEU A 6 -3.36 -3.01 -2.14
C LEU A 6 -1.96 -2.94 -2.72
N TYR A 7 -0.94 -3.03 -1.87
CA TYR A 7 0.47 -3.03 -2.30
C TYR A 7 0.96 -4.45 -2.63
N ALA A 8 0.67 -5.41 -1.75
CA ALA A 8 1.19 -6.77 -1.86
C ALA A 8 0.36 -7.78 -1.06
N ILE A 9 0.57 -9.06 -1.36
CA ILE A 9 0.13 -10.18 -0.51
C ILE A 9 1.39 -10.91 -0.06
N ILE A 10 1.59 -11.02 1.26
CA ILE A 10 2.80 -11.59 1.87
C ILE A 10 2.45 -12.78 2.77
N PRO A 11 3.38 -13.75 2.96
CA PRO A 11 3.15 -14.90 3.82
C PRO A 11 3.32 -14.53 5.30
N THR A 12 2.24 -14.08 5.92
CA THR A 12 2.15 -13.83 7.37
C THR A 12 0.72 -14.03 7.84
N LYS A 13 0.56 -14.37 9.12
CA LYS A 13 -0.75 -14.44 9.80
C LYS A 13 -0.97 -13.28 10.77
N TYR A 14 0.01 -12.39 10.87
CA TYR A 14 0.04 -11.32 11.85
C TYR A 14 -0.44 -10.02 11.24
N GLU A 15 -1.11 -9.22 12.06
CA GLU A 15 -1.29 -7.80 11.79
C GLU A 15 0.02 -7.06 12.07
N ILE A 16 0.51 -6.34 11.07
CA ILE A 16 1.77 -5.60 11.07
C ILE A 16 1.45 -4.20 10.58
N VAL A 17 1.88 -3.20 11.33
CA VAL A 17 1.89 -1.79 10.92
C VAL A 17 3.30 -1.48 10.43
N PHE A 18 3.41 -0.92 9.22
CA PHE A 18 4.68 -0.53 8.65
C PHE A 18 4.92 0.96 8.91
N ASP A 19 6.06 1.25 9.52
CA ASP A 19 6.57 2.62 9.63
C ASP A 19 7.25 2.99 8.31
N VAL A 20 6.47 3.56 7.39
CA VAL A 20 6.93 3.97 6.06
C VAL A 20 6.73 5.46 5.89
N ALA A 21 7.77 6.15 5.42
CA ALA A 21 7.68 7.55 5.07
C ALA A 21 6.78 7.70 3.83
N SER A 22 5.57 8.20 4.06
CA SER A 22 4.68 8.70 3.01
C SER A 22 5.19 10.07 2.55
N GLU A 23 5.36 10.28 1.24
CA GLU A 23 5.68 11.62 0.69
C GLU A 23 4.52 12.61 0.84
N ASN A 24 3.31 12.13 1.14
CA ASN A 24 2.13 12.97 1.34
C ASN A 24 1.92 13.25 2.83
N GLU A 25 1.64 14.52 3.16
CA GLU A 25 1.30 15.02 4.52
C GLU A 25 0.06 14.34 5.13
N ASP A 26 -0.77 13.71 4.29
CA ASP A 26 -1.85 12.82 4.74
C ASP A 26 -1.26 11.43 5.03
N ASP A 27 -0.93 11.23 6.30
CA ASP A 27 -0.27 10.07 6.88
C ASP A 27 -1.12 8.79 6.79
N TYR A 28 -1.28 8.24 5.58
CA TYR A 28 -2.00 6.98 5.37
C TYR A 28 -1.15 5.81 5.85
N GLN A 29 -1.36 5.43 7.10
CA GLN A 29 -0.71 4.27 7.72
C GLN A 29 -0.85 3.02 6.83
N VAL A 30 0.29 2.39 6.53
CA VAL A 30 0.34 1.11 5.81
C VAL A 30 0.30 -0.01 6.85
N TYR A 31 -0.63 -0.94 6.68
CA TYR A 31 -0.82 -2.07 7.60
C TYR A 31 -1.24 -3.33 6.86
N THR A 32 -1.19 -4.48 7.52
CA THR A 32 -1.63 -5.74 6.95
C THR A 32 -3.02 -6.15 7.40
N ILE A 33 -3.84 -6.72 6.51
CA ILE A 33 -5.06 -7.45 6.86
C ILE A 33 -4.79 -8.95 6.71
N PRO A 34 -4.67 -9.71 7.82
CA PRO A 34 -4.37 -11.14 7.79
C PRO A 34 -5.58 -11.99 7.37
N HIS A 35 -5.31 -13.05 6.59
CA HIS A 35 -6.27 -14.07 6.17
C HIS A 35 -5.56 -15.42 6.02
N ASN A 36 -5.78 -16.33 6.98
CA ASN A 36 -5.05 -17.59 7.13
C ASN A 36 -3.53 -17.37 7.29
N ASN A 37 -2.71 -17.93 6.39
CA ASN A 37 -1.25 -17.81 6.39
C ASN A 37 -0.73 -16.72 5.43
N LEU A 38 -1.62 -15.84 4.97
CA LEU A 38 -1.32 -14.72 4.10
C LEU A 38 -1.85 -13.43 4.72
N ALA A 39 -1.27 -12.29 4.36
CA ALA A 39 -1.84 -10.98 4.67
C ALA A 39 -1.72 -10.02 3.49
N ALA A 40 -2.74 -9.19 3.30
CA ALA A 40 -2.75 -8.12 2.32
C ALA A 40 -2.13 -6.86 2.94
N VAL A 41 -1.09 -6.30 2.33
CA VAL A 41 -0.48 -5.02 2.71
C VAL A 41 -1.29 -3.91 2.07
N VAL A 42 -1.90 -3.05 2.90
CA VAL A 42 -2.87 -2.05 2.44
C VAL A 42 -2.68 -0.69 3.12
N SER A 43 -3.28 0.34 2.53
CA SER A 43 -3.50 1.66 3.15
C SER A 43 -4.84 2.25 2.71
N ALA A 44 -5.25 3.33 3.37
CA ALA A 44 -6.35 4.15 2.89
C ALA A 44 -5.98 4.83 1.57
N SER A 45 -6.91 4.81 0.62
CA SER A 45 -6.75 5.43 -0.68
C SER A 45 -7.66 6.66 -0.81
N PRO A 46 -7.11 7.84 -1.17
CA PRO A 46 -7.91 9.01 -1.54
C PRO A 46 -8.57 8.87 -2.91
N LEU A 47 -8.09 7.95 -3.76
CA LEU A 47 -8.56 7.76 -5.13
C LEU A 47 -9.30 6.44 -5.30
N ALA A 48 -10.35 6.45 -6.12
CA ALA A 48 -11.08 5.24 -6.49
C ALA A 48 -10.38 4.46 -7.62
N ASP A 49 -9.57 5.14 -8.43
CA ASP A 49 -8.86 4.57 -9.58
C ASP A 49 -7.46 5.20 -9.70
N TYR A 50 -6.44 4.36 -9.82
CA TYR A 50 -5.07 4.77 -10.04
C TYR A 50 -4.68 4.43 -11.47
N LYS A 51 -4.38 5.46 -12.26
CA LYS A 51 -3.75 5.26 -13.56
C LYS A 51 -2.29 4.91 -13.34
N GLY A 52 -1.82 3.85 -13.98
CA GLY A 52 -0.41 3.49 -13.95
C GLY A 52 0.45 4.65 -14.45
N LEU A 53 1.54 4.94 -13.74
CA LEU A 53 2.55 5.87 -14.21
C LEU A 53 3.13 5.37 -15.54
N LYS A 54 3.59 6.30 -16.38
CA LYS A 54 4.39 5.91 -17.54
C LYS A 54 5.66 5.23 -17.05
N ARG A 55 6.12 4.22 -17.78
CA ARG A 55 7.31 3.42 -17.41
C ARG A 55 8.52 4.30 -17.05
N ASP A 56 8.76 5.36 -17.81
CA ASP A 56 9.91 6.25 -17.61
C ASP A 56 9.78 7.12 -16.35
N GLU A 57 8.55 7.45 -15.95
CA GLU A 57 8.26 8.16 -14.70
C GLU A 57 8.39 7.19 -13.51
N ALA A 58 7.87 5.97 -13.63
CA ALA A 58 7.96 4.94 -12.60
C ALA A 58 9.42 4.52 -12.31
N ALA A 59 10.28 4.51 -13.32
CA ALA A 59 11.69 4.14 -13.18
C ALA A 59 12.47 5.05 -12.23
N GLN A 60 12.03 6.31 -12.05
CA GLN A 60 12.68 7.28 -11.16
C GLN A 60 12.56 6.92 -9.68
N TYR A 61 11.62 6.03 -9.32
CA TYR A 61 11.34 5.62 -7.94
C TYR A 61 11.96 4.25 -7.57
N LEU A 62 12.74 3.63 -8.47
CA LEU A 62 13.36 2.30 -8.25
C LEU A 62 14.80 2.38 -7.69
N VAL A 63 15.21 3.54 -7.17
CA VAL A 63 16.60 3.82 -6.72
C VAL A 63 16.88 3.19 -5.36
#